data_AF-A0A3D9E707-F1
#
_entry.id   AF-A0A3D9E707-F1
#
_cell.length_a   1.000
_cell.length_b   1.000
_cell.length_c   1.000
_cell.angle_alpha   90.00
_cell.angle_beta   90.00
_cell.angle_gamma   90.00
#
_symmetry.space_group_name_H-M   'P 1'
#
loop_
_entity.id
_entity.type
_entity.pdbx_description
1 polymer ?
#
loop_
_entity_poly.entity_id
_entity_poly.type
_entity_poly.pdbx_seq_one_letter_code
_entity_poly.pdbx_strand_id
1 'polypeptide(L)'
;DCSAAAGWRADPRVVLAKEAFGLRYNSDCRGRSLFVPRLESGALGTPQIPVDMPTFDEVVGPDLPAADWNSYLLKRFRPGALNVYTLHAEVEGIAFANDFRALLNAAREQEIHFIPMGDRLPEDPHRLPEGKVVRGSLAGRQGWLGVQQ
;
A
#
# COMPACT_ATOMS: atom_id res chain seq x y z
N ASP A 1 -6.01 14.73 2.76
CA ASP A 1 -6.51 14.08 3.99
C ASP A 1 -5.66 12.85 4.38
N CYS A 2 -4.82 12.33 3.50
CA CYS A 2 -3.85 11.29 3.80
C CYS A 2 -2.45 11.58 3.23
N SER A 3 -1.49 10.71 3.51
CA SER A 3 -0.20 10.69 2.83
C SER A 3 0.46 9.30 2.85
N ALA A 4 1.49 9.11 2.03
CA ALA A 4 2.33 7.93 2.03
C ALA A 4 3.81 8.36 2.00
N ALA A 5 4.65 7.74 2.84
CA ALA A 5 6.08 7.97 2.84
C ALA A 5 6.70 7.49 1.53
N ALA A 6 7.59 8.30 0.94
CA ALA A 6 8.29 7.94 -0.29
C ALA A 6 9.04 6.61 -0.13
N GLY A 7 8.80 5.67 -1.05
CA GLY A 7 9.36 4.32 -1.01
C GLY A 7 9.05 3.56 0.29
N TRP A 8 7.97 3.92 0.99
CA TRP A 8 7.62 3.42 2.33
C TRP A 8 8.77 3.52 3.31
N ARG A 9 9.60 4.57 3.21
CA ARG A 9 10.70 4.83 4.16
C ARG A 9 10.15 5.42 5.45
N ALA A 10 9.42 4.61 6.20
CA ALA A 10 8.82 4.99 7.46
C ALA A 10 9.27 4.07 8.61
N ASP A 11 9.52 4.71 9.75
CA ASP A 11 9.78 4.08 11.05
C ASP A 11 9.02 4.90 12.12
N PRO A 12 9.11 4.57 13.42
CA PRO A 12 8.33 5.28 14.44
C PRO A 12 8.53 6.80 14.44
N ARG A 13 9.69 7.30 14.00
CA ARG A 13 9.99 8.73 13.94
C ARG A 13 9.22 9.42 12.81
N VAL A 14 9.02 8.73 11.69
CA VAL A 14 8.20 9.24 10.58
C VAL A 14 6.73 9.26 10.98
N VAL A 15 6.24 8.21 11.66
CA VAL A 15 4.88 8.18 12.18
C VAL A 15 4.66 9.36 13.14
N LEU A 16 5.54 9.53 14.14
CA LEU A 16 5.44 10.63 15.10
C LEU A 16 5.48 12.01 14.43
N ALA A 17 6.40 12.23 13.49
CA ALA A 17 6.51 13.51 12.79
C ALA A 17 5.23 13.87 12.02
N LYS A 18 4.48 12.87 11.55
CA LYS A 18 3.28 13.08 10.76
C LYS A 18 2.02 13.38 11.57
N GLU A 19 2.02 13.11 12.88
CA GLU A 19 0.87 13.38 13.75
C GLU A 19 0.50 14.87 13.77
N ALA A 20 1.48 15.76 13.62
CA ALA A 20 1.25 17.21 13.59
C ALA A 20 0.40 17.68 12.40
N PHE A 21 0.24 16.86 11.34
CA PHE A 21 -0.55 17.22 10.16
C PHE A 21 -2.05 16.90 10.30
N GLY A 22 -2.47 16.17 11.34
CA GLY A 22 -3.88 15.84 11.56
C GLY A 22 -4.52 15.08 10.38
N LEU A 23 -3.77 14.15 9.77
CA LEU A 23 -4.25 13.35 8.65
C LEU A 23 -5.29 12.32 9.11
N ARG A 24 -6.22 11.96 8.23
CA ARG A 24 -7.22 10.89 8.47
C ARG A 24 -6.57 9.51 8.51
N TYR A 25 -5.59 9.27 7.65
CA TYR A 25 -4.82 8.03 7.59
C TYR A 25 -3.49 8.22 6.85
N ASN A 26 -2.63 7.22 6.92
CA ASN A 26 -1.40 7.12 6.14
C ASN A 26 -1.25 5.76 5.47
N SER A 27 -0.41 5.66 4.43
CA SER A 27 -0.06 4.41 3.76
C SER A 27 1.46 4.26 3.69
N ASP A 28 2.08 4.19 4.87
CA ASP A 28 3.53 4.35 5.02
C ASP A 28 4.34 3.05 4.97
N CYS A 29 3.67 1.90 4.94
CA CYS A 29 4.31 0.62 5.15
C CYS A 29 3.73 -0.51 4.28
N ARG A 30 4.49 -1.61 4.22
CA ARG A 30 3.99 -2.92 3.83
C ARG A 30 3.25 -3.57 4.99
N GLY A 31 2.12 -4.21 4.71
CA GLY A 31 1.31 -4.85 5.74
C GLY A 31 0.18 -5.66 5.15
N ARG A 32 -0.71 -6.14 6.01
CA ARG A 32 -1.78 -7.08 5.65
C ARG A 32 -3.14 -6.69 6.23
N SER A 33 -3.19 -5.72 7.14
CA SER A 33 -4.44 -5.21 7.72
C SER A 33 -4.33 -3.74 8.08
N LEU A 34 -5.47 -3.06 8.16
CA LEU A 34 -5.55 -1.73 8.77
C LEU A 34 -5.16 -1.83 10.24
N PHE A 35 -4.45 -0.82 10.74
CA PHE A 35 -4.08 -0.75 12.15
C PHE A 35 -3.89 0.69 12.60
N VAL A 36 -3.87 0.90 13.92
CA VAL A 36 -3.50 2.19 14.53
C VAL A 36 -2.12 2.06 15.17
N PRO A 37 -1.14 2.89 14.78
CA PRO A 37 0.20 2.79 15.33
C PRO A 37 0.22 3.25 16.79
N ARG A 38 0.91 2.51 17.65
CA ARG A 38 1.22 2.97 19.00
C ARG A 38 2.52 3.79 18.99
N LEU A 39 2.43 5.04 19.43
CA LEU A 39 3.56 5.96 19.53
C LEU A 39 4.45 5.59 20.74
N GLU A 40 5.67 6.09 20.76
CA GLU A 40 6.60 5.90 21.90
C GLU A 40 6.05 6.45 23.22
N SER A 41 5.21 7.49 23.16
CA SER A 41 4.50 8.03 24.32
C SER A 41 3.43 7.11 24.89
N GLY A 42 3.12 6.00 24.21
CA GLY A 42 2.00 5.13 24.51
C GLY A 42 0.67 5.61 23.93
N ALA A 43 0.60 6.82 23.37
CA ALA A 43 -0.59 7.29 22.67
C ALA A 43 -0.82 6.52 21.36
N LEU A 44 -2.06 6.53 20.88
CA LEU A 44 -2.40 6.07 19.54
C LEU A 44 -2.13 7.18 18.52
N GLY A 45 -1.57 6.82 17.38
CA GLY A 45 -1.29 7.73 16.27
C GLY A 45 -2.35 7.65 15.16
N THR A 46 -2.00 8.20 14.01
CA THR A 46 -2.86 8.23 12.83
C THR A 46 -2.97 6.83 12.18
N PRO A 47 -4.18 6.34 11.83
CA PRO A 47 -4.38 5.02 11.23
C PRO A 47 -3.53 4.77 9.99
N GLN A 48 -3.12 3.51 9.81
CA GLN A 48 -2.37 3.04 8.64
C GLN A 48 -3.24 2.15 7.76
N ILE A 49 -3.19 2.39 6.45
CA ILE A 49 -3.70 1.52 5.39
C ILE A 49 -2.48 1.01 4.62
N PRO A 50 -1.93 -0.17 4.96
CA PRO A 50 -0.70 -0.65 4.36
C PRO A 50 -0.88 -1.07 2.89
N VAL A 51 0.22 -1.10 2.15
CA VAL A 51 0.26 -1.65 0.79
C VAL A 51 0.59 -3.15 0.86
N ASP A 52 -0.32 -3.99 0.39
CA ASP A 52 -0.18 -5.46 0.42
C ASP A 52 0.09 -6.08 -0.96
N MET A 53 -0.21 -5.36 -2.05
CA MET A 53 0.01 -5.84 -3.42
C MET A 53 1.42 -5.49 -3.93
N PRO A 54 2.08 -6.36 -4.70
CA PRO A 54 3.39 -6.07 -5.28
C PRO A 54 3.32 -4.88 -6.24
N THR A 55 4.40 -4.11 -6.35
CA THR A 55 4.53 -3.09 -7.41
C THR A 55 5.12 -3.68 -8.67
N PHE A 56 4.99 -2.96 -9.79
CA PHE A 56 5.54 -3.37 -11.08
C PHE A 56 7.05 -3.65 -10.99
N ASP A 57 7.80 -2.71 -10.41
CA ASP A 57 9.26 -2.75 -10.26
C ASP A 57 9.76 -3.80 -9.24
N GLU A 58 8.88 -4.31 -8.38
CA GLU A 58 9.24 -5.38 -7.43
C GLU A 58 9.22 -6.77 -8.07
N VAL A 59 8.51 -6.95 -9.18
CA VAL A 59 8.29 -8.29 -9.76
C VAL A 59 8.67 -8.42 -11.22
N VAL A 60 8.58 -7.34 -11.99
CA VAL A 60 8.96 -7.37 -13.41
C VAL A 60 10.47 -7.44 -13.50
N GLY A 61 10.96 -8.45 -14.21
CA GLY A 61 12.38 -8.78 -14.24
C GLY A 61 12.64 -10.06 -15.04
N PRO A 62 13.78 -10.74 -14.81
CA PRO A 62 14.15 -11.95 -15.56
C PRO A 62 13.11 -13.07 -15.48
N ASP A 63 12.40 -13.18 -14.36
CA ASP A 63 11.42 -14.25 -14.12
C ASP A 63 9.98 -13.87 -14.52
N LEU A 64 9.70 -12.58 -14.74
CA LEU A 64 8.38 -12.09 -15.14
C LEU A 64 8.52 -10.97 -16.18
N PRO A 65 8.25 -11.26 -17.46
CA PRO A 65 8.21 -10.24 -18.51
C PRO A 65 7.14 -9.19 -18.23
N ALA A 66 7.40 -7.94 -18.63
CA ALA A 66 6.45 -6.83 -18.49
C ALA A 66 5.08 -7.12 -19.14
N ALA A 67 5.07 -7.83 -20.27
CA ALA A 67 3.84 -8.21 -20.98
C ALA A 67 2.92 -9.12 -20.15
N ASP A 68 3.46 -9.88 -19.21
CA ASP A 68 2.70 -10.82 -18.37
C ASP A 68 2.23 -10.18 -17.04
N TRP A 69 2.63 -8.94 -16.76
CA TRP A 69 2.35 -8.24 -15.50
C TRP A 69 0.85 -8.16 -15.18
N ASN A 70 0.01 -7.77 -16.15
CA ASN A 70 -1.43 -7.62 -15.90
C ASN A 70 -2.06 -8.94 -15.43
N SER A 71 -1.77 -10.04 -16.14
CA SER A 71 -2.22 -11.38 -15.78
C SER A 71 -1.70 -11.82 -14.41
N TYR A 72 -0.46 -11.45 -14.08
CA TYR A 72 0.15 -11.73 -12.78
C TYR A 72 -0.53 -10.96 -11.64
N LEU A 73 -0.83 -9.68 -11.85
CA LEU A 73 -1.44 -8.80 -10.85
C LEU A 73 -2.91 -9.19 -10.61
N LEU A 74 -3.68 -9.44 -11.68
CA LEU A 74 -5.10 -9.81 -11.58
C LEU A 74 -5.32 -11.07 -10.72
N LYS A 75 -4.44 -12.07 -10.82
CA LYS A 75 -4.49 -13.29 -10.01
C LYS A 75 -4.24 -13.08 -8.51
N ARG A 76 -3.81 -11.88 -8.09
CA ARG A 76 -3.49 -11.56 -6.69
C ARG A 76 -4.62 -10.87 -5.95
N PHE A 77 -5.60 -10.33 -6.64
CA PHE A 77 -6.77 -9.78 -5.97
C PHE A 77 -7.50 -10.88 -5.21
N ARG A 78 -7.74 -10.66 -3.91
CA ARG A 78 -8.41 -11.63 -3.03
C ARG A 78 -9.55 -10.93 -2.28
N PRO A 79 -10.77 -11.50 -2.28
CA PRO A 79 -11.83 -11.04 -1.38
C PRO A 79 -11.34 -11.01 0.07
N GLY A 80 -11.62 -9.92 0.79
CA GLY A 80 -11.24 -9.73 2.19
C GLY A 80 -9.78 -9.34 2.46
N ALA A 81 -8.89 -9.32 1.45
CA ALA A 81 -7.57 -8.70 1.57
C ALA A 81 -7.66 -7.16 1.40
N LEU A 82 -6.57 -6.45 1.70
CA LEU A 82 -6.55 -4.99 1.51
C LEU A 82 -6.61 -4.64 0.02
N ASN A 83 -5.89 -5.40 -0.81
CA ASN A 83 -5.76 -5.16 -2.25
C ASN A 83 -5.34 -3.72 -2.58
N VAL A 84 -4.46 -3.18 -1.75
CA VAL A 84 -3.87 -1.85 -1.92
C VAL A 84 -2.66 -2.00 -2.82
N TYR A 85 -2.79 -1.49 -4.04
CA TYR A 85 -1.77 -1.51 -5.09
C TYR A 85 -1.24 -0.10 -5.33
N THR A 86 0.08 0.00 -5.49
CA THR A 86 0.78 1.24 -5.81
C THR A 86 1.26 1.20 -7.26
N LEU A 87 0.88 2.24 -7.99
CA LEU A 87 1.24 2.46 -9.40
C LEU A 87 2.11 3.71 -9.50
N HIS A 88 3.03 3.72 -10.46
CA HIS A 88 3.86 4.88 -10.80
C HIS A 88 3.28 5.58 -12.03
N ALA A 89 3.05 6.89 -11.90
CA ALA A 89 2.48 7.65 -13.01
C ALA A 89 3.41 7.64 -14.23
N GLU A 90 4.73 7.68 -14.03
CA GLU A 90 5.70 7.73 -15.12
C GLU A 90 5.82 6.39 -15.87
N VAL A 91 5.59 5.26 -15.18
CA VAL A 91 5.74 3.92 -15.77
C VAL A 91 4.39 3.45 -16.30
N GLU A 92 3.46 3.09 -15.41
CA GLU A 92 2.16 2.56 -15.80
C GLU A 92 1.23 3.63 -16.41
N GLY A 93 1.41 4.89 -16.04
CA GLY A 93 0.58 5.99 -16.55
C GLY A 93 1.03 6.58 -17.90
N ILE A 94 2.30 6.38 -18.30
CA ILE A 94 2.86 6.93 -19.55
C ILE A 94 3.43 5.81 -20.42
N ALA A 95 4.56 5.20 -20.02
CA ALA A 95 5.26 4.22 -20.84
C ALA A 95 4.42 2.97 -21.14
N PHE A 96 3.62 2.54 -20.16
CA PHE A 96 2.74 1.37 -20.23
C PHE A 96 1.25 1.77 -20.17
N ALA A 97 0.91 2.98 -20.64
CA ALA A 97 -0.46 3.50 -20.54
C ALA A 97 -1.50 2.60 -21.23
N ASN A 98 -1.14 1.94 -22.33
CA ASN A 98 -2.03 1.00 -23.02
C ASN A 98 -2.24 -0.29 -22.21
N ASP A 99 -1.17 -0.82 -21.62
CA ASP A 99 -1.25 -1.98 -20.73
C ASP A 99 -2.06 -1.65 -19.48
N PHE A 100 -1.93 -0.45 -18.92
CA PHE A 100 -2.74 -0.02 -17.80
C PHE A 100 -4.24 0.09 -18.17
N ARG A 101 -4.58 0.59 -19.36
CA ARG A 101 -5.98 0.54 -19.86
C ARG A 101 -6.49 -0.90 -19.98
N ALA A 102 -5.66 -1.82 -20.47
CA ALA A 102 -6.02 -3.23 -20.56
C ALA A 102 -6.24 -3.85 -19.17
N LEU A 103 -5.40 -3.51 -18.18
CA LEU A 103 -5.58 -3.92 -16.79
C LEU A 103 -6.94 -3.48 -16.24
N LEU A 104 -7.32 -2.22 -16.43
CA LEU A 104 -8.60 -1.68 -15.95
C LEU A 104 -9.80 -2.37 -16.60
N ASN A 105 -9.74 -2.65 -17.90
CA ASN A 105 -10.79 -3.38 -18.60
C ASN A 105 -10.93 -4.81 -18.07
N ALA A 106 -9.81 -5.54 -17.94
CA ALA A 106 -9.80 -6.90 -17.43
C ALA A 106 -10.22 -6.98 -15.95
N ALA A 107 -9.84 -6.00 -15.14
CA ALA A 107 -10.29 -5.90 -13.74
C ALA A 107 -11.81 -5.75 -13.67
N ARG A 108 -12.40 -4.89 -14.52
CA ARG A 108 -13.85 -4.72 -14.61
C ARG A 108 -14.56 -6.01 -15.05
N GLU A 109 -14.01 -6.72 -16.03
CA GLU A 109 -14.55 -8.02 -16.48
C GLU A 109 -14.51 -9.09 -15.38
N GLN A 110 -13.61 -8.96 -14.41
CA GLN A 110 -13.49 -9.83 -13.23
C GLN A 110 -14.24 -9.28 -12.00
N GLU A 111 -15.10 -8.28 -12.18
CA GLU A 111 -15.87 -7.64 -11.09
C GLU A 111 -14.98 -7.05 -9.96
N ILE A 112 -13.77 -6.60 -10.31
CA ILE A 112 -12.89 -5.89 -9.40
C ILE A 112 -13.26 -4.41 -9.42
N HIS A 113 -13.69 -3.91 -8.25
CA HIS A 113 -14.08 -2.52 -8.06
C HIS A 113 -12.98 -1.71 -7.37
N PHE A 114 -12.62 -0.58 -7.95
CA PHE A 114 -11.71 0.39 -7.35
C PHE A 114 -12.50 1.32 -6.45
N ILE A 115 -12.01 1.50 -5.21
CA ILE A 115 -12.59 2.44 -4.26
C ILE A 115 -11.49 3.33 -3.68
N PRO A 116 -11.81 4.57 -3.25
CA PRO A 116 -10.90 5.38 -2.46
C PRO A 116 -10.44 4.62 -1.22
N MET A 117 -9.13 4.65 -0.92
CA MET A 117 -8.60 3.94 0.27
C MET A 117 -9.23 4.42 1.57
N GLY A 118 -9.52 5.72 1.68
CA GLY A 118 -10.16 6.30 2.87
C GLY A 118 -11.53 5.69 3.20
N ASP A 119 -12.22 5.11 2.22
CA ASP A 119 -13.53 4.46 2.41
C ASP A 119 -13.39 3.07 3.07
N ARG A 120 -12.16 2.55 3.19
CA ARG A 120 -11.86 1.32 3.96
C ARG A 120 -11.77 1.58 5.46
N LEU A 121 -11.66 2.83 5.89
CA LEU A 121 -11.57 3.16 7.30
C LEU A 121 -12.92 2.95 7.98
N PRO A 122 -12.95 2.38 9.21
CA PRO A 122 -14.14 2.41 10.02
C PRO A 122 -14.47 3.85 10.44
N GLU A 123 -15.74 4.10 10.78
CA GLU A 123 -16.17 5.38 11.36
C GLU A 123 -15.40 5.74 12.63
N ASP A 124 -15.06 4.72 13.43
CA ASP A 124 -14.25 4.83 14.63
C ASP A 124 -12.91 4.08 14.45
N PRO A 125 -11.81 4.80 14.16
CA PRO A 125 -10.49 4.22 14.01
C PRO A 125 -9.96 3.51 15.26
N HIS A 126 -10.48 3.81 16.46
CA HIS A 126 -10.05 3.14 17.69
C HIS A 126 -10.46 1.67 17.76
N ARG A 127 -11.32 1.20 16.85
CA ARG A 127 -11.68 -0.21 16.69
C ARG A 127 -10.64 -1.02 15.91
N LEU A 128 -9.71 -0.35 15.23
CA LEU A 128 -8.65 -1.03 14.52
C LEU A 128 -7.68 -1.67 15.51
N PRO A 129 -7.05 -2.81 15.15
CA PRO A 129 -6.00 -3.38 15.96
C PRO A 129 -4.84 -2.39 16.08
N GLU A 130 -4.17 -2.41 17.22
CA GLU A 130 -2.94 -1.66 17.38
C GLU A 130 -1.78 -2.36 16.68
N GLY A 131 -0.80 -1.56 16.26
CA GLY A 131 0.43 -2.08 15.67
C GLY A 131 1.55 -1.07 15.69
N LYS A 132 2.60 -1.36 14.94
CA LYS A 132 3.76 -0.50 14.77
C LYS A 132 4.19 -0.49 13.30
N VAL A 133 4.79 0.62 12.91
CA VAL A 133 5.62 0.68 11.70
C VAL A 133 7.06 0.53 12.14
N VAL A 134 7.71 -0.56 11.74
CA VAL A 134 9.13 -0.84 12.04
C VAL A 134 9.91 -0.98 10.76
N ARG A 135 11.24 -0.85 10.83
CA ARG A 135 12.09 -1.11 9.67
C ARG A 135 12.14 -2.61 9.39
N GLY A 136 11.81 -2.99 8.18
CA GLY A 136 11.95 -4.34 7.66
C GLY A 136 12.53 -4.34 6.25
N SER A 137 12.54 -5.50 5.62
CA SER A 137 12.95 -5.70 4.24
C SER A 137 11.90 -6.50 3.48
N LEU A 138 11.93 -6.37 2.16
CA LEU A 138 11.11 -7.16 1.25
C LEU A 138 12.07 -7.89 0.29
N ALA A 139 11.87 -9.19 0.10
CA ALA A 139 12.67 -9.96 -0.84
C ALA A 139 12.58 -9.33 -2.24
N GLY A 140 13.72 -9.22 -2.93
CA GLY A 140 13.80 -8.58 -4.25
C GLY A 140 13.94 -7.06 -4.23
N ARG A 141 13.82 -6.40 -3.06
CA ARG A 141 13.95 -4.95 -2.93
C ARG A 141 15.21 -4.54 -2.15
N GLN A 142 15.94 -3.56 -2.70
CA GLN A 142 17.11 -2.97 -2.05
C GLN A 142 16.70 -2.02 -0.91
N GLY A 143 17.37 -2.15 0.23
CA GLY A 143 17.18 -1.30 1.40
C GLY A 143 15.96 -1.65 2.26
N TRP A 144 15.83 -0.93 3.38
CA TRP A 144 14.72 -1.10 4.31
C TRP A 144 13.45 -0.36 3.89
N LEU A 145 12.31 -0.79 4.41
CA LEU A 145 11.03 -0.09 4.33
C LEU A 145 10.29 -0.24 5.65
N GLY A 146 9.25 0.56 5.85
CA GLY A 146 8.30 0.39 6.94
C GLY A 146 7.50 -0.89 6.71
N VAL A 147 7.46 -1.75 7.71
CA VAL A 147 6.60 -2.94 7.75
C VAL A 147 5.71 -2.89 8.97
N GLN A 148 4.48 -3.38 8.80
CA GLN A 148 3.52 -3.57 9.89
C GLN A 148 4.03 -4.68 10.84
N GLN A 149 3.98 -4.39 12.14
CA GLN A 149 4.28 -5.34 13.22
C GLN A 149 3.25 -5.23 14.34
#